data_AF-A0A3A0CDQ2-F1
#
_entry.id   AF-A0A3A0CDQ2-F1
#
_cell.length_a   1.000
_cell.length_b   1.000
_cell.length_c   1.000
_cell.angle_alpha   90.00
_cell.angle_beta   90.00
_cell.angle_gamma   90.00
#
_symmetry.space_group_name_H-M   'P 1'
#
loop_
_entity.id
_entity.type
_entity.pdbx_description
1 polymer ?
#
loop_
_entity_poly.entity_id
_entity_poly.type
_entity_poly.pdbx_seq_one_letter_code
_entity_poly.pdbx_strand_id
1 'polypeptide(L)'
;MCVPLRGRGVRPPIRIDFTVPVVRAGANIDNDGFSSERQPQLRVCGQKGSIAICDYDQGPDFRAVELSNCERILSIELGGLSLSSCLYAASDGFDNLTFDTELCGDIDGDGFLGSADIMEFVQALLFPADDLCRTNRADVNLDGSTDGRDVQPFVDCVLL
;
A
#
# COMPACT_ATOMS: atom_id res chain seq x y z
N MET A 1 -34.74 26.36 -4.35
CA MET A 1 -33.99 27.45 -3.67
C MET A 1 -33.05 26.77 -2.68
N CYS A 2 -31.80 26.55 -3.08
CA CYS A 2 -30.79 25.87 -2.25
C CYS A 2 -30.23 26.85 -1.23
N VAL A 3 -30.32 26.53 0.05
CA VAL A 3 -29.67 27.28 1.12
C VAL A 3 -28.20 26.88 1.15
N PRO A 4 -27.24 27.82 1.03
CA PRO A 4 -25.83 27.50 1.16
C PRO A 4 -25.53 27.12 2.61
N LEU A 5 -25.08 25.89 2.84
CA LEU A 5 -24.52 25.46 4.12
C LEU A 5 -23.23 26.24 4.36
N ARG A 6 -23.30 27.30 5.17
CA ARG A 6 -22.14 28.07 5.60
C ARG A 6 -21.24 27.20 6.49
N GLY A 7 -20.08 26.82 5.97
CA GLY A 7 -18.85 26.67 6.76
C GLY A 7 -18.64 25.37 7.55
N ARG A 8 -19.02 24.19 7.02
CA ARG A 8 -18.46 22.94 7.54
C ARG A 8 -17.08 22.74 6.90
N GLY A 9 -16.03 23.05 7.67
CA GLY A 9 -14.65 22.84 7.26
C GLY A 9 -14.45 21.41 6.77
N VAL A 10 -13.98 21.27 5.54
CA VAL A 10 -13.53 19.98 5.02
C VAL A 10 -12.40 19.51 5.94
N ARG A 11 -12.60 18.38 6.62
CA ARG A 11 -11.52 17.79 7.39
C ARG A 11 -10.49 17.27 6.38
N PRO A 12 -9.20 17.61 6.52
CA PRO A 12 -8.18 17.05 5.65
C PRO A 12 -8.17 15.52 5.79
N PRO A 13 -7.82 14.79 4.73
CA PRO A 13 -7.67 13.34 4.81
C PRO A 13 -6.64 12.97 5.88
N ILE A 14 -6.82 11.81 6.52
CA ILE A 14 -5.76 11.23 7.35
C ILE A 14 -4.72 10.68 6.39
N ARG A 15 -3.49 11.18 6.50
CA ARG A 15 -2.37 10.72 5.71
C ARG A 15 -1.43 9.88 6.58
N ILE A 16 -1.06 8.71 6.07
CA ILE A 16 -0.08 7.82 6.68
C ILE A 16 1.06 7.70 5.67
N ASP A 17 2.25 8.17 6.06
CA ASP A 17 3.48 8.02 5.28
C ASP A 17 4.30 6.86 5.85
N PHE A 18 4.79 5.99 4.97
CA PHE A 18 5.61 4.85 5.36
C PHE A 18 7.09 5.20 5.27
N THR A 19 7.84 4.93 6.34
CA THR A 19 9.31 5.06 6.34
C THR A 19 9.97 3.94 5.56
N VAL A 20 9.34 2.76 5.54
CA VAL A 20 9.69 1.63 4.67
C VAL A 20 8.49 1.42 3.73
N PRO A 21 8.66 1.58 2.42
CA PRO A 21 7.54 1.49 1.48
C PRO A 21 6.84 0.12 1.55
N VAL A 22 5.52 0.09 1.47
CA VAL A 22 4.72 -1.15 1.55
C VAL A 22 4.36 -1.65 0.15
N VAL A 23 4.17 -2.96 -0.02
CA VAL A 23 3.77 -3.54 -1.31
C VAL A 23 2.26 -3.50 -1.51
N ARG A 24 1.53 -3.62 -0.41
CA ARG A 24 0.08 -3.73 -0.42
C ARG A 24 -0.49 -2.98 0.78
N ALA A 25 -1.54 -2.21 0.52
CA ALA A 25 -2.30 -1.52 1.56
C ALA A 25 -3.76 -1.95 1.46
N GLY A 26 -4.40 -2.25 2.58
CA GLY A 26 -5.80 -2.60 2.62
C GLY A 26 -6.50 -2.06 3.86
N ALA A 27 -7.82 -2.08 3.80
CA ALA A 27 -8.67 -1.84 4.95
C ALA A 27 -9.62 -3.03 5.10
N ASN A 28 -9.86 -3.42 6.34
CA ASN A 28 -10.99 -4.24 6.73
C ASN A 28 -11.93 -3.35 7.52
N ILE A 29 -13.15 -3.27 7.01
CA ILE A 29 -14.18 -2.39 7.49
C ILE A 29 -15.22 -3.30 8.13
N ASP A 30 -15.41 -3.17 9.43
CA ASP A 30 -16.43 -3.97 10.08
C ASP A 30 -17.84 -3.51 9.69
N ASN A 31 -18.80 -4.37 10.00
CA ASN A 31 -20.17 -4.25 9.51
C ASN A 31 -21.06 -3.41 10.43
N ASP A 32 -20.46 -2.59 11.31
CA ASP A 32 -21.20 -1.69 12.21
C ASP A 32 -21.59 -0.37 11.51
N GLY A 33 -20.94 -0.08 10.38
CA GLY A 33 -21.47 0.75 9.30
C GLY A 33 -21.17 2.23 9.45
N PHE A 34 -20.60 2.84 8.41
CA PHE A 34 -20.46 4.29 8.36
C PHE A 34 -21.80 5.00 8.32
N SER A 35 -21.93 6.05 9.13
CA SER A 35 -23.09 6.94 9.16
C SER A 35 -23.17 7.93 7.99
N SER A 36 -22.45 7.68 6.88
CA SER A 36 -22.29 8.64 5.78
C SER A 36 -22.84 8.10 4.45
N GLU A 37 -23.30 9.00 3.58
CA GLU A 37 -23.85 8.69 2.24
C GLU A 37 -22.80 8.12 1.26
N ARG A 38 -21.54 7.95 1.68
CA ARG A 38 -20.46 7.45 0.83
C ARG A 38 -19.60 6.38 1.51
N GLN A 39 -19.12 5.48 0.66
CA GLN A 39 -18.11 4.50 0.97
C GLN A 39 -16.76 5.17 1.31
N PRO A 40 -15.99 4.61 2.25
CA PRO A 40 -14.60 5.01 2.44
C PRO A 40 -13.80 4.81 1.18
N GLN A 41 -12.86 5.74 1.00
CA GLN A 41 -11.91 5.71 -0.10
C GLN A 41 -10.51 5.67 0.49
N LEU A 42 -9.71 4.72 0.01
CA LEU A 42 -8.28 4.68 0.21
C LEU A 42 -7.61 5.23 -1.04
N ARG A 43 -6.84 6.31 -0.90
CA ARG A 43 -5.87 6.70 -1.91
C ARG A 43 -4.55 6.04 -1.57
N VAL A 44 -3.96 5.40 -2.56
CA VAL A 44 -2.64 4.80 -2.46
C VAL A 44 -1.71 5.58 -3.38
N CYS A 45 -0.60 6.08 -2.85
CA CYS A 45 0.39 6.86 -3.60
C CYS A 45 1.72 6.09 -3.63
N GLY A 46 2.20 5.82 -4.84
CA GLY A 46 3.43 5.10 -5.08
C GLY A 46 4.67 5.97 -5.20
N GLN A 47 5.84 5.34 -5.11
CA GLN A 47 7.15 5.99 -5.17
C GLN A 47 7.47 6.64 -6.53
N LYS A 48 6.97 6.08 -7.63
CA LYS A 48 7.14 6.59 -8.99
C LYS A 48 6.01 7.55 -9.38
N GLY A 49 5.16 7.94 -8.41
CA GLY A 49 4.05 8.87 -8.59
C GLY A 49 2.74 8.21 -9.02
N SER A 50 2.65 6.87 -9.06
CA SER A 50 1.39 6.17 -9.33
C SER A 50 0.37 6.45 -8.24
N ILE A 51 -0.90 6.53 -8.64
CA ILE A 51 -2.02 6.74 -7.73
C ILE A 51 -3.09 5.69 -8.02
N ALA A 52 -3.52 4.97 -7.00
CA ALA A 52 -4.72 4.15 -7.04
C ALA A 52 -5.75 4.69 -6.04
N ILE A 53 -7.02 4.60 -6.41
CA ILE A 53 -8.14 4.90 -5.52
C ILE A 53 -8.96 3.64 -5.41
N CYS A 54 -9.24 3.21 -4.19
CA CYS A 54 -10.08 2.05 -3.91
C CYS A 54 -11.25 2.46 -3.04
N ASP A 55 -12.44 2.21 -3.57
CA ASP A 55 -13.69 2.29 -2.85
C ASP A 55 -13.93 0.94 -2.15
N TYR A 56 -14.36 1.01 -0.89
CA TYR A 56 -14.65 -0.17 -0.08
C TYR A 56 -16.15 -0.28 0.14
N ASP A 57 -16.70 -1.45 -0.13
CA ASP A 57 -18.08 -1.78 0.24
C ASP A 57 -18.18 -1.95 1.77
N GLN A 58 -19.38 -1.81 2.33
CA GLN A 58 -19.62 -2.18 3.73
C GLN A 58 -19.62 -3.71 3.85
N GLY A 59 -18.89 -4.23 4.84
CA GLY A 59 -18.81 -5.65 5.13
C GLY A 59 -17.37 -6.13 5.35
N PRO A 60 -17.18 -7.37 5.81
CA PRO A 60 -15.89 -7.94 6.25
C PRO A 60 -14.86 -8.15 5.12
N ASP A 61 -15.03 -7.47 3.99
CA ASP A 61 -14.23 -7.65 2.80
C ASP A 61 -12.93 -6.85 2.94
N PHE A 62 -11.88 -7.55 3.36
CA PHE A 62 -10.52 -7.07 3.20
C PHE A 62 -10.24 -6.86 1.71
N ARG A 63 -10.14 -5.58 1.29
CA ARG A 63 -9.71 -5.23 -0.05
C ARG A 63 -8.31 -4.63 -0.01
N ALA A 64 -7.35 -5.45 -0.41
CA ALA A 64 -5.98 -5.05 -0.65
C ALA A 64 -5.85 -4.28 -1.97
N VAL A 65 -4.93 -3.32 -1.99
CA VAL A 65 -4.52 -2.54 -3.14
C VAL A 65 -3.03 -2.75 -3.34
N GLU A 66 -2.68 -3.15 -4.56
CA GLU A 66 -1.32 -3.16 -5.07
C GLU A 66 -1.25 -2.20 -6.26
N LEU A 67 -0.14 -1.50 -6.40
CA LEU A 67 0.09 -0.65 -7.56
C LEU A 67 0.61 -1.50 -8.72
N SER A 68 0.32 -1.07 -9.94
CA SER A 68 0.80 -1.73 -11.17
C SER A 68 2.32 -1.86 -11.18
N ASN A 69 2.82 -2.93 -11.79
CA ASN A 69 4.26 -3.24 -11.84
C ASN A 69 4.90 -3.31 -10.44
N CYS A 70 4.16 -3.75 -9.43
CA CYS A 70 4.66 -3.91 -8.06
C CYS A 70 5.35 -2.65 -7.53
N GLU A 71 4.84 -1.46 -7.90
CA GLU A 71 5.36 -0.20 -7.40
C GLU A 71 5.09 -0.06 -5.91
N ARG A 72 6.11 0.39 -5.18
CA ARG A 72 6.06 0.58 -3.74
C ARG A 72 5.14 1.73 -3.35
N ILE A 73 4.34 1.50 -2.32
CA ILE A 73 3.43 2.48 -1.73
C ILE A 73 4.19 3.27 -0.67
N LEU A 74 4.29 4.59 -0.87
CA LEU A 74 4.93 5.51 0.08
C LEU A 74 3.95 6.11 1.08
N SER A 75 2.70 6.28 0.68
CA SER A 75 1.70 6.86 1.55
C SER A 75 0.31 6.42 1.17
N ILE A 76 -0.58 6.43 2.15
CA ILE A 76 -2.01 6.35 1.91
C ILE A 76 -2.74 7.59 2.45
N GLU A 77 -3.86 7.92 1.82
CA GLU A 77 -4.78 8.94 2.31
C GLU A 77 -6.15 8.31 2.51
N LEU A 78 -6.70 8.50 3.72
CA LEU A 78 -7.99 7.97 4.13
C LEU A 78 -9.01 9.11 4.21
N GLY A 79 -10.08 8.96 3.42
CA GLY A 79 -11.22 9.88 3.39
C GLY A 79 -11.09 11.03 2.40
N GLY A 80 -12.24 11.62 2.04
CA GLY A 80 -12.34 12.99 1.51
C GLY A 80 -11.66 13.32 0.16
N LEU A 81 -11.50 12.36 -0.76
CA LEU A 81 -10.72 12.57 -1.99
C LEU A 81 -11.45 13.33 -3.11
N SER A 82 -12.75 13.56 -2.99
CA SER A 82 -13.46 14.41 -3.96
C SER A 82 -13.46 15.87 -3.54
N LEU A 83 -13.32 16.77 -4.52
CA LEU A 83 -13.46 18.24 -4.40
C LEU A 83 -14.80 18.71 -3.79
N SER A 84 -15.76 17.82 -3.56
CA SER A 84 -16.98 18.08 -2.80
C SER A 84 -16.80 17.60 -1.36
N SER A 85 -17.03 18.51 -0.41
CA SER A 85 -17.03 18.31 1.05
C SER A 85 -17.54 16.94 1.52
N CYS A 86 -16.64 15.97 1.64
CA CYS A 86 -16.93 14.70 2.30
C CYS A 86 -16.30 14.74 3.69
N LEU A 87 -17.17 14.64 4.71
CA LEU A 87 -16.77 14.47 6.10
C LEU A 87 -16.67 12.96 6.32
N TYR A 88 -15.47 12.39 6.15
CA TYR A 88 -15.20 11.08 6.71
C TYR A 88 -15.07 11.25 8.23
N ALA A 89 -15.85 10.50 8.98
CA ALA A 89 -15.75 10.42 10.43
C ALA A 89 -15.79 8.94 10.80
N ALA A 90 -14.67 8.39 11.28
CA ALA A 90 -14.68 7.15 12.04
C ALA A 90 -15.50 7.42 13.31
N SER A 91 -16.77 7.02 13.33
CA SER A 91 -17.68 7.33 14.45
C SER A 91 -17.58 6.31 15.59
N ASP A 92 -17.03 5.14 15.32
CA ASP A 92 -17.06 3.94 16.17
C ASP A 92 -15.73 3.17 16.20
N GLY A 93 -14.63 3.77 15.74
CA GLY A 93 -13.31 3.43 16.29
C GLY A 93 -12.74 2.03 16.07
N PHE A 94 -13.30 1.17 15.19
CA PHE A 94 -12.72 -0.16 14.95
C PHE A 94 -12.59 -0.62 13.48
N ASP A 95 -12.52 0.31 12.52
CA ASP A 95 -11.96 -0.01 11.20
C ASP A 95 -10.48 -0.42 11.34
N ASN A 96 -10.12 -1.58 10.81
CA ASN A 96 -8.74 -2.06 10.83
C ASN A 96 -8.06 -1.73 9.51
N LEU A 97 -6.99 -0.93 9.57
CA LEU A 97 -6.06 -0.80 8.46
C LEU A 97 -5.06 -1.94 8.54
N THR A 98 -4.84 -2.62 7.43
CA THR A 98 -3.80 -3.65 7.33
C THR A 98 -2.80 -3.22 6.28
N PHE A 99 -1.54 -3.20 6.67
CA PHE A 99 -0.42 -2.91 5.79
C PHE A 99 0.39 -4.17 5.64
N ASP A 100 0.59 -4.59 4.40
CA ASP A 100 1.54 -5.64 4.11
C ASP A 100 2.91 -4.98 3.90
N THR A 101 3.64 -4.88 5.00
CA THR A 101 5.02 -4.42 4.95
C THR A 101 5.84 -5.54 4.34
N GLU A 102 6.56 -5.24 3.28
CA GLU A 102 7.49 -6.23 2.74
C GLU A 102 8.56 -6.49 3.80
N LEU A 103 8.73 -7.76 4.16
CA LEU A 103 9.87 -8.18 4.94
C LEU A 103 11.08 -8.01 4.02
N CYS A 104 12.06 -7.18 4.40
CA CYS A 104 13.21 -6.98 3.53
C CYS A 104 13.87 -8.34 3.26
N GLY A 105 14.07 -8.67 1.99
CA GLY A 105 14.60 -9.96 1.56
C GLY A 105 13.55 -11.05 1.30
N ASP A 106 12.25 -10.80 1.52
CA ASP A 106 11.15 -11.69 1.12
C ASP A 106 10.85 -11.49 -0.37
N ILE A 107 11.57 -12.23 -1.21
CA ILE A 107 11.55 -12.08 -2.66
C ILE A 107 10.41 -12.90 -3.26
N ASP A 108 10.06 -14.04 -2.66
CA ASP A 108 8.96 -14.86 -3.14
C ASP A 108 7.58 -14.32 -2.69
N GLY A 109 7.55 -13.49 -1.64
CA GLY A 109 6.37 -12.79 -1.13
C GLY A 109 5.47 -13.69 -0.28
N ASP A 110 6.03 -14.71 0.37
CA ASP A 110 5.29 -15.63 1.24
C ASP A 110 5.19 -15.15 2.70
N GLY A 111 5.85 -14.02 3.03
CA GLY A 111 5.88 -13.42 4.36
C GLY A 111 6.96 -13.98 5.29
N PHE A 112 7.83 -14.86 4.80
CA PHE A 112 8.93 -15.46 5.55
C PHE A 112 10.28 -15.17 4.88
N LEU A 113 11.36 -15.17 5.66
CA LEU A 113 12.72 -15.16 5.14
C LEU A 113 13.31 -16.56 5.16
N GLY A 114 13.70 -17.07 4.00
CA GLY A 114 14.23 -18.41 3.85
C GLY A 114 15.06 -18.64 2.60
N SER A 115 15.35 -19.91 2.35
CA SER A 115 16.14 -20.31 1.18
C SER A 115 15.38 -20.12 -0.14
N ALA A 116 14.05 -20.06 -0.08
CA ALA A 116 13.22 -19.79 -1.26
C ALA A 116 13.51 -18.38 -1.80
N ASP A 117 13.64 -17.38 -0.91
CA ASP A 117 14.02 -16.01 -1.28
C ASP A 117 15.38 -15.92 -1.95
N ILE A 118 16.36 -16.67 -1.46
CA ILE A 118 17.70 -16.71 -2.07
C ILE A 118 17.59 -17.19 -3.52
N MET A 119 16.78 -18.23 -3.75
CA MET A 119 16.59 -18.77 -5.09
C MET A 119 15.87 -17.78 -6.00
N GLU A 120 14.82 -17.12 -5.52
CA GLU A 120 14.10 -16.11 -6.29
C GLU A 120 14.93 -14.85 -6.54
N PHE A 121 15.77 -14.43 -5.58
CA PHE A 121 16.74 -13.34 -5.75
C PHE A 121 17.74 -13.65 -6.85
N VAL A 122 18.33 -14.86 -6.85
CA VAL A 122 19.26 -15.30 -7.90
C VAL A 122 18.57 -15.37 -9.25
N GLN A 123 17.32 -15.85 -9.30
CA GLN A 123 16.54 -15.85 -10.54
C GLN A 123 16.28 -14.43 -11.04
N ALA A 124 15.99 -13.47 -10.15
CA ALA A 124 15.79 -12.07 -10.51
C ALA A 124 17.05 -11.45 -11.12
N LEU A 125 18.23 -11.74 -10.56
CA LEU A 125 19.52 -11.26 -11.09
C LEU A 125 19.87 -11.84 -12.45
N LEU A 126 19.58 -13.13 -12.66
CA LEU A 126 19.94 -13.82 -13.91
C LEU A 126 18.90 -13.62 -15.01
N PHE A 127 17.63 -13.46 -14.66
CA PHE A 127 16.49 -13.42 -15.58
C PHE A 127 15.48 -12.30 -15.21
N PRO A 128 15.88 -11.02 -15.21
CA PRO A 128 15.06 -9.90 -14.71
C PRO A 128 13.80 -9.60 -15.54
N ALA A 129 13.65 -10.17 -16.73
CA ALA A 129 12.53 -9.91 -17.64
C ALA A 129 11.32 -10.83 -17.45
N ASP A 130 11.46 -11.92 -16.69
CA ASP A 130 10.45 -12.98 -16.64
C ASP A 130 9.34 -12.70 -15.61
N ASP A 131 9.63 -11.91 -14.58
CA ASP A 131 8.67 -11.54 -13.54
C ASP A 131 9.03 -10.16 -12.98
N LEU A 132 8.23 -9.14 -13.33
CA LEU A 132 8.42 -7.78 -12.85
C LEU A 132 8.27 -7.67 -11.34
N CYS A 133 7.37 -8.44 -10.72
CA CYS A 133 7.17 -8.35 -9.28
C CYS A 133 8.39 -8.89 -8.56
N ARG A 134 8.88 -10.07 -8.95
CA ARG A 134 10.13 -10.62 -8.42
C ARG A 134 11.32 -9.68 -8.61
N THR A 135 11.48 -9.10 -9.80
CA THR A 135 12.55 -8.12 -10.09
C THR A 135 12.42 -6.91 -9.16
N ASN A 136 11.23 -6.34 -8.98
CA ASN A 136 11.04 -5.22 -8.07
C ASN A 136 11.23 -5.57 -6.58
N ARG A 137 10.98 -6.82 -6.15
CA ARG A 137 11.32 -7.27 -4.79
C ARG A 137 12.83 -7.41 -4.60
N ALA A 138 13.52 -7.84 -5.66
CA ALA A 138 14.97 -8.02 -5.67
C ALA A 138 15.78 -6.71 -5.81
N ASP A 139 15.16 -5.59 -6.20
CA ASP A 139 15.76 -4.24 -6.09
C ASP A 139 15.72 -3.76 -4.62
N VAL A 140 16.46 -4.45 -3.75
CA VAL A 140 16.47 -4.22 -2.30
C VAL A 140 17.19 -2.94 -1.90
N ASN A 141 18.03 -2.37 -2.79
CA ASN A 141 18.65 -1.06 -2.57
C ASN A 141 17.77 0.12 -3.07
N LEU A 142 16.67 -0.19 -3.76
CA LEU A 142 15.65 0.73 -4.25
C LEU A 142 16.17 1.79 -5.23
N ASP A 143 17.21 1.47 -6.01
CA ASP A 143 17.76 2.37 -7.02
C ASP A 143 17.07 2.29 -8.39
N GLY A 144 16.10 1.37 -8.51
CA GLY A 144 15.30 1.15 -9.70
C GLY A 144 15.87 0.09 -10.64
N SER A 145 16.97 -0.59 -10.27
CA SER A 145 17.61 -1.65 -11.06
C SER A 145 17.98 -2.85 -10.18
N THR A 146 17.53 -4.04 -10.56
CA THR A 146 17.96 -5.30 -9.93
C THR A 146 19.30 -5.74 -10.51
N ASP A 147 20.38 -5.54 -9.78
CA ASP A 147 21.73 -5.92 -10.20
C ASP A 147 22.65 -6.34 -9.04
N GLY A 148 23.95 -6.50 -9.32
CA GLY A 148 24.92 -6.95 -8.32
C GLY A 148 25.03 -6.03 -7.08
N ARG A 149 24.55 -4.78 -7.16
CA ARG A 149 24.51 -3.83 -6.05
C ARG A 149 23.42 -4.16 -5.03
N ASP A 150 22.44 -4.99 -5.39
CA ASP A 150 21.40 -5.50 -4.49
C ASP A 150 21.89 -6.65 -3.61
N VAL A 151 23.00 -7.30 -3.97
CA VAL A 151 23.47 -8.50 -3.27
C VAL A 151 23.78 -8.23 -1.80
N GLN A 152 24.54 -7.18 -1.50
CA GLN A 152 24.92 -6.91 -0.10
C GLN A 152 23.70 -6.47 0.74
N PRO A 153 22.85 -5.54 0.28
CA PRO A 153 21.61 -5.20 0.99
C PRO A 153 20.69 -6.41 1.20
N PHE A 154 20.62 -7.34 0.24
CA PHE A 154 19.85 -8.58 0.39
C PHE A 154 20.44 -9.48 1.48
N VAL A 155 21.76 -9.67 1.47
CA VAL A 155 22.47 -10.41 2.52
C VAL A 155 22.26 -9.79 3.90
N ASP A 156 22.30 -8.45 3.99
CA ASP A 156 22.05 -7.74 5.23
C ASP A 156 20.63 -8.00 5.73
N CYS A 157 19.64 -8.11 4.84
CA CYS A 157 18.27 -8.42 5.23
C CYS A 157 18.05 -9.87 5.69
N VAL A 158 18.75 -10.85 5.09
CA VAL A 158 18.62 -12.27 5.44
C VAL A 158 19.36 -12.65 6.73
N LEU A 159 20.38 -11.89 7.14
CA LEU A 159 21.26 -12.23 8.28
C LEU A 159 20.94 -11.46 9.58
N LEU A 160 19.86 -10.67 9.62
CA LEU A 160 19.38 -9.95 10.81
C LEU A 160 18.48 -10.81 11.70
#